data_AF-A0A0K8UG00-F1
#
_entry.id   AF-A0A0K8UG00-F1
#
_cell.length_a   1.000
_cell.length_b   1.000
_cell.length_c   1.000
_cell.angle_alpha   90.00
_cell.angle_beta   90.00
_cell.angle_gamma   90.00
#
_symmetry.space_group_name_H-M   'P 1'
#
loop_
_entity.id
_entity.type
_entity.pdbx_description
1 polymer ?
#
loop_
_entity_poly.entity_id
_entity_poly.type
_entity_poly.pdbx_seq_one_letter_code
_entity_poly.pdbx_strand_id
1 'polypeptide(L)'
;LVFDLLAPPPQQQKTSQQMVPPQRKGLKIVTNDGKVFIQGLTSVYVKSCSESLKLLHWGLQHVSYASTSINANSSRSHCIFFIDIIKYYSTGVVVDTSYKFCDLAGSERLSKTRNVGSRLNEAKGINTSLMTLGRCLDAANNNKKLKTKGQVIPVRESKLTMLLQSALLGKEKLTMIVNVTPMDTFYEENMNVLRFSAIAKNITYKQPPKPVNKSRYSFVVEKAKSAAEENIFLRSEVERLQSEMQYRLLEQERILRKELVESFEKKLEEKQKDHEQSLKHELQMQQRLHDLKIAALKRQYENQIEDLRDQLEEEETEKKRRTLE
;
A
#
# COMPACT_ATOMS: atom_id res chain seq x y z
N LEU A 1 -15.24 15.51 2.72
CA LEU A 1 -16.27 15.57 1.65
C LEU A 1 -16.34 14.21 0.96
N VAL A 2 -17.29 13.95 0.07
CA VAL A 2 -17.33 12.71 -0.75
C VAL A 2 -17.41 13.13 -2.20
N PHE A 3 -16.59 12.53 -3.06
CA PHE A 3 -16.52 12.88 -4.47
C PHE A 3 -16.61 11.61 -5.31
N ASP A 4 -17.16 11.76 -6.51
CA ASP A 4 -17.14 10.71 -7.53
C ASP A 4 -15.86 10.82 -8.36
N LEU A 5 -15.14 9.71 -8.50
CA LEU A 5 -13.91 9.61 -9.29
C LEU A 5 -14.15 9.12 -10.72
N LEU A 6 -15.32 8.53 -10.99
CA LEU A 6 -15.76 8.15 -12.33
C LEU A 6 -16.44 9.31 -13.06
N ALA A 7 -16.97 10.28 -12.32
CA ALA A 7 -17.47 11.52 -12.91
C ALA A 7 -16.34 12.28 -13.62
N PRO A 8 -16.60 12.86 -14.80
CA PRO A 8 -15.62 13.63 -15.54
C PRO A 8 -15.09 14.80 -14.69
N PRO A 9 -13.79 15.15 -14.83
CA PRO A 9 -13.21 16.22 -14.06
C PRO A 9 -13.90 17.56 -14.40
N PRO A 10 -14.09 18.45 -13.40
CA PRO A 10 -14.75 19.73 -13.64
C PRO A 10 -13.99 20.54 -14.69
N GLN A 11 -14.70 20.94 -15.75
CA GLN A 11 -14.15 21.80 -16.81
C GLN A 11 -13.92 23.22 -16.24
N GLN A 12 -12.84 23.88 -16.67
CA GLN A 12 -12.60 25.29 -16.33
C GLN A 12 -13.72 26.15 -16.92
N GLN A 13 -14.59 26.70 -16.07
CA GLN A 13 -15.60 27.67 -16.49
C GLN A 13 -14.96 29.06 -16.51
N LYS A 14 -14.90 29.70 -17.68
CA LYS A 14 -14.58 31.13 -17.80
C LYS A 14 -15.82 31.93 -17.45
N THR A 15 -15.95 32.30 -16.18
CA THR A 15 -16.93 33.33 -15.77
C THR A 15 -16.24 34.68 -15.78
N SER A 16 -16.86 35.68 -16.40
CA SER A 16 -16.33 37.03 -16.54
C SER A 16 -15.83 37.57 -15.20
N GLN A 17 -14.51 37.76 -15.11
CA GLN A 17 -13.73 38.44 -14.04
C GLN A 17 -13.18 37.66 -12.84
N GLN A 18 -13.27 36.32 -12.74
CA GLN A 18 -12.45 35.58 -11.74
C GLN A 18 -12.21 34.12 -12.13
N MET A 19 -10.95 33.67 -12.14
CA MET A 19 -10.60 32.27 -12.32
C MET A 19 -10.93 31.49 -11.03
N VAL A 20 -12.10 30.85 -10.99
CA VAL A 20 -12.45 29.93 -9.90
C VAL A 20 -11.81 28.57 -10.18
N PRO A 21 -11.00 28.01 -9.27
CA PRO A 21 -10.43 26.69 -9.47
C PRO A 21 -11.56 25.65 -9.60
N PRO A 22 -11.47 24.69 -10.54
CA PRO A 22 -12.53 23.73 -10.80
C PRO A 22 -12.73 22.83 -9.56
N GLN A 23 -13.87 22.96 -8.88
CA GLN A 23 -14.22 22.17 -7.69
C GLN A 23 -15.17 21.03 -8.04
N ARG A 24 -14.89 19.82 -7.52
CA ARG A 24 -15.81 18.68 -7.64
C ARG A 24 -17.04 18.90 -6.76
N LYS A 25 -18.22 18.55 -7.27
CA LYS A 25 -19.46 18.56 -6.50
C LYS A 25 -19.40 17.50 -5.40
N GLY A 26 -19.63 17.91 -4.16
CA GLY A 26 -19.70 16.99 -3.03
C GLY A 26 -20.98 16.14 -3.07
N LEU A 27 -20.85 14.83 -2.91
CA LEU A 27 -21.97 13.90 -2.82
C LEU A 27 -22.49 13.77 -1.38
N LYS A 28 -23.79 13.47 -1.27
CA LYS A 28 -24.48 13.26 0.00
C LYS A 28 -24.59 11.76 0.29
N ILE A 29 -24.35 11.39 1.54
CA ILE A 29 -24.62 10.03 2.04
C ILE A 29 -26.04 10.03 2.58
N VAL A 30 -26.84 9.06 2.14
CA VAL A 30 -28.24 8.88 2.52
C VAL A 30 -28.39 7.49 3.13
N THR A 31 -29.35 7.34 4.04
CA THR A 31 -29.68 6.06 4.68
C THR A 31 -31.14 5.75 4.45
N ASN A 32 -31.45 4.54 3.98
CA ASN A 32 -32.82 4.03 3.80
C ASN A 32 -32.88 2.59 4.32
N ASP A 33 -33.85 2.29 5.19
CA ASP A 33 -34.03 0.96 5.82
C ASP A 33 -32.75 0.36 6.42
N GLY A 34 -31.88 1.21 6.98
CA GLY A 34 -30.61 0.81 7.56
C GLY A 34 -29.51 0.46 6.55
N LYS A 35 -29.75 0.63 5.24
CA LYS A 35 -28.74 0.60 4.19
C LYS A 35 -28.24 2.02 3.90
N VAL A 36 -26.93 2.15 3.70
CA VAL A 36 -26.26 3.43 3.43
C VAL A 36 -25.88 3.48 1.95
N PHE A 37 -26.18 4.58 1.27
CA PHE A 37 -25.87 4.81 -0.14
C PHE A 37 -25.41 6.25 -0.38
N ILE A 38 -24.72 6.46 -1.50
CA ILE A 38 -24.23 7.77 -1.91
C ILE A 38 -25.14 8.28 -3.03
N GLN A 39 -25.86 9.37 -2.78
CA GLN A 39 -26.77 9.95 -3.76
C GLN A 39 -25.99 10.58 -4.91
N GLY A 40 -26.30 10.16 -6.14
CA GLY A 40 -25.67 10.68 -7.36
C GLY A 40 -24.28 10.10 -7.63
N LEU A 41 -23.93 8.96 -7.02
CA LEU A 41 -22.74 8.21 -7.39
C LEU A 41 -22.94 7.54 -8.76
N THR A 42 -21.94 7.65 -9.63
CA THR A 42 -21.95 7.03 -10.95
C THR A 42 -21.77 5.52 -10.82
N SER A 43 -22.70 4.75 -11.39
CA SER A 43 -22.61 3.29 -11.53
C SER A 43 -22.48 2.93 -13.00
N VAL A 44 -21.48 2.11 -13.32
CA VAL A 44 -21.20 1.68 -14.70
C VAL A 44 -21.36 0.17 -14.78
N TYR A 45 -22.18 -0.30 -15.72
CA TYR A 45 -22.31 -1.73 -15.99
C TYR A 45 -21.05 -2.24 -16.69
N VAL A 46 -20.51 -3.33 -16.17
CA VAL A 46 -19.32 -4.01 -16.70
C VAL A 46 -19.63 -5.49 -16.91
N LYS A 47 -19.08 -6.07 -17.98
CA LYS A 47 -19.30 -7.48 -18.36
C LYS A 47 -18.10 -8.37 -18.08
N SER A 48 -16.94 -7.78 -17.77
CA SER A 48 -15.70 -8.52 -17.52
C SER A 48 -14.85 -7.88 -16.42
N CYS A 49 -13.99 -8.68 -15.81
CA CYS A 49 -12.99 -8.19 -14.84
C CYS A 49 -12.08 -7.12 -15.46
N SER A 50 -11.71 -7.27 -16.73
CA SER A 50 -10.87 -6.31 -17.45
C SER A 50 -11.52 -4.92 -17.54
N GLU A 51 -12.83 -4.84 -17.78
CA GLU A 51 -13.56 -3.56 -17.80
C GLU A 51 -13.58 -2.91 -16.41
N SER A 52 -13.83 -3.70 -15.36
CA SER A 52 -13.77 -3.22 -13.97
C SER A 52 -12.39 -2.64 -13.63
N LEU A 53 -11.31 -3.33 -14.04
CA LEU A 53 -9.94 -2.87 -13.81
C LEU A 53 -9.62 -1.59 -14.59
N LYS A 54 -10.13 -1.42 -15.80
CA LYS A 54 -9.98 -0.17 -16.57
C LYS A 54 -10.65 1.00 -15.86
N LEU A 55 -11.87 0.81 -15.33
CA LEU A 55 -12.57 1.83 -14.55
C LEU A 55 -11.84 2.17 -13.25
N LEU A 56 -11.26 1.18 -12.58
CA LEU A 56 -10.42 1.40 -11.40
C LEU A 56 -9.21 2.27 -11.74
N HIS A 57 -8.46 1.93 -12.78
CA HIS A 57 -7.30 2.72 -13.22
C HIS A 57 -7.70 4.15 -13.61
N TRP A 58 -8.80 4.30 -14.34
CA TRP A 58 -9.36 5.60 -14.69
C TRP A 58 -9.71 6.44 -13.45
N GLY A 59 -10.38 5.85 -12.46
CA GLY A 59 -10.68 6.50 -11.19
C GLY A 59 -9.41 6.90 -10.42
N LEU A 60 -8.38 6.04 -10.39
CA LEU A 60 -7.11 6.32 -9.73
C LEU A 60 -6.34 7.47 -10.41
N GLN A 61 -6.37 7.58 -11.74
CA GLN A 61 -5.80 8.72 -12.46
C GLN A 61 -6.49 10.03 -12.05
N HIS A 62 -7.81 10.00 -11.80
CA HIS A 62 -8.55 11.15 -11.32
C HIS A 62 -8.26 11.54 -9.86
N VAL A 63 -7.85 10.58 -9.02
CA VAL A 63 -7.27 10.87 -7.69
C VAL A 63 -5.97 11.65 -7.88
N SER A 64 -5.09 11.18 -8.77
CA SER A 64 -3.82 11.84 -9.07
C SER A 64 -4.00 13.25 -9.66
N TYR A 65 -4.98 13.45 -10.56
CA TYR A 65 -5.27 14.77 -11.12
C TYR A 65 -5.87 15.73 -10.07
N ALA A 66 -6.70 15.24 -9.15
CA ALA A 66 -7.20 16.04 -8.02
C ALA A 66 -6.06 16.51 -7.09
N SER A 67 -4.96 15.76 -7.02
CA SER A 67 -3.74 16.20 -6.33
C SER A 67 -2.94 17.30 -7.07
N THR A 68 -3.15 17.52 -8.37
CA THR A 68 -2.26 18.37 -9.20
C THR A 68 -2.51 19.88 -9.20
N SER A 69 -3.42 20.44 -8.39
CA SER A 69 -3.52 21.91 -8.29
C SER A 69 -2.72 22.54 -7.15
N ILE A 70 -2.52 21.88 -6.00
CA ILE A 70 -1.70 22.38 -4.84
C ILE A 70 -1.07 21.23 -3.99
N ASN A 71 -1.41 19.94 -4.22
CA ASN A 71 -1.24 18.86 -3.22
C ASN A 71 -0.84 17.50 -3.81
N ALA A 72 0.43 17.27 -4.10
CA ALA A 72 0.94 15.95 -4.50
C ALA A 72 1.02 14.98 -3.29
N ASN A 73 -0.03 14.18 -3.04
CA ASN A 73 0.11 12.81 -2.51
C ASN A 73 -1.24 12.08 -2.40
N SER A 74 -1.25 10.78 -2.75
CA SER A 74 -2.37 9.84 -2.59
C SER A 74 -2.77 9.57 -1.14
N SER A 75 -1.93 9.97 -0.17
CA SER A 75 -2.08 9.66 1.26
C SER A 75 -3.18 10.43 1.98
N ARG A 76 -3.95 11.31 1.30
CA ARG A 76 -4.77 12.34 1.97
C ARG A 76 -6.29 12.20 1.85
N SER A 77 -6.76 11.12 1.26
CA SER A 77 -8.19 10.81 1.20
C SER A 77 -8.40 9.31 1.23
N HIS A 78 -9.47 8.88 1.89
CA HIS A 78 -9.92 7.49 1.79
C HIS A 78 -10.59 7.27 0.43
N CYS A 79 -10.26 6.17 -0.24
CA CYS A 79 -10.88 5.76 -1.50
C CYS A 79 -11.67 4.48 -1.28
N ILE A 80 -12.91 4.43 -1.77
CA ILE A 80 -13.75 3.23 -1.68
C ILE A 80 -14.26 2.90 -3.08
N PHE A 81 -13.89 1.71 -3.55
CA PHE A 81 -14.37 1.15 -4.80
C PHE A 81 -15.44 0.10 -4.54
N PHE A 82 -16.61 0.30 -5.14
CA PHE A 82 -17.77 -0.58 -5.00
C PHE A 82 -17.90 -1.47 -6.24
N ILE A 83 -18.12 -2.77 -6.03
CA ILE A 83 -18.49 -3.72 -7.09
C ILE A 83 -19.77 -4.42 -6.66
N ASP A 84 -20.87 -4.15 -7.33
CA ASP A 84 -22.16 -4.82 -7.09
C ASP A 84 -22.34 -5.94 -8.10
N ILE A 85 -22.46 -7.17 -7.61
CA ILE A 85 -22.73 -8.36 -8.43
C ILE A 85 -24.22 -8.63 -8.42
N ILE A 86 -24.84 -8.38 -9.56
CA ILE A 86 -26.27 -8.61 -9.78
C ILE A 86 -26.45 -9.95 -10.51
N LYS A 87 -27.10 -10.91 -9.85
CA LYS A 87 -27.48 -12.20 -10.44
C LYS A 87 -28.97 -12.21 -10.75
N TYR A 88 -29.32 -12.39 -12.02
CA TYR A 88 -30.69 -12.59 -12.47
C TYR A 88 -30.99 -14.08 -12.53
N TYR A 89 -32.06 -14.50 -11.85
CA TYR A 89 -32.60 -15.84 -11.96
C TYR A 89 -33.83 -15.83 -12.88
N SER A 90 -34.07 -16.95 -13.57
CA SER A 90 -35.27 -17.13 -14.41
C SER A 90 -36.58 -16.99 -13.63
N THR A 91 -36.54 -17.16 -12.31
CA THR A 91 -37.65 -16.93 -11.38
C THR A 91 -37.95 -15.45 -11.11
N GLY A 92 -37.16 -14.53 -11.68
CA GLY A 92 -37.25 -13.09 -11.40
C GLY A 92 -36.57 -12.67 -10.09
N VAL A 93 -35.96 -13.62 -9.35
CA VAL A 93 -35.17 -13.29 -8.17
C VAL A 93 -33.90 -12.56 -8.61
N VAL A 94 -33.56 -11.48 -7.90
CA VAL A 94 -32.30 -10.76 -8.07
C VAL A 94 -31.51 -10.92 -6.77
N VAL A 95 -30.35 -11.58 -6.84
CA VAL A 95 -29.41 -11.61 -5.72
C VAL A 95 -28.33 -10.59 -6.01
N ASP A 96 -28.22 -9.63 -5.10
CA ASP A 96 -27.23 -8.56 -5.14
C ASP A 96 -26.15 -8.81 -4.07
N THR A 97 -24.88 -8.78 -4.47
CA THR A 97 -23.73 -8.88 -3.55
C THR A 97 -22.77 -7.73 -3.83
N SER A 98 -22.64 -6.84 -2.84
CA SER A 98 -21.72 -5.71 -2.91
C SER A 98 -20.37 -6.02 -2.29
N TYR A 99 -19.29 -5.85 -3.06
CA TYR A 99 -17.92 -5.81 -2.57
C TYR A 99 -17.46 -4.38 -2.41
N LYS A 100 -16.74 -4.09 -1.32
CA LYS A 100 -16.21 -2.77 -1.00
C LYS A 100 -14.72 -2.89 -0.77
N PHE A 101 -13.93 -2.28 -1.65
CA PHE A 101 -12.48 -2.18 -1.52
C PHE A 101 -12.16 -0.80 -0.99
N CYS A 102 -11.65 -0.74 0.24
CA CYS A 102 -11.38 0.51 0.93
C CYS A 102 -9.87 0.70 1.06
N ASP A 103 -9.34 1.72 0.41
CA ASP A 103 -7.98 2.21 0.59
C ASP A 103 -8.02 3.38 1.57
N LEU A 104 -7.45 3.17 2.75
CA LEU A 104 -7.47 4.16 3.82
C LEU A 104 -6.22 5.05 3.75
N ALA A 105 -6.42 6.35 3.94
CA ALA A 105 -5.34 7.30 4.12
C ALA A 105 -4.48 6.96 5.35
N GLY A 106 -3.24 7.48 5.36
CA GLY A 106 -2.30 7.25 6.44
C GLY A 106 -2.76 7.85 7.77
N SER A 107 -2.36 7.22 8.88
CA SER A 107 -2.68 7.63 10.25
C SER A 107 -1.57 8.48 10.90
N GLU A 108 -0.71 9.10 10.11
CA GLU A 108 0.47 9.81 10.61
C GLU A 108 0.09 11.01 11.51
N ARG A 109 0.91 11.22 12.54
CA ARG A 109 0.70 12.30 13.51
C ARG A 109 1.01 13.65 12.89
N LEU A 110 0.09 14.60 13.11
CA LEU A 110 0.23 16.00 12.67
C LEU A 110 1.54 16.64 13.15
N SER A 111 2.04 16.27 14.33
CA SER A 111 3.29 16.81 14.89
C SER A 111 4.55 16.42 14.09
N LYS A 112 4.53 15.29 13.38
CA LYS A 112 5.63 14.88 12.48
C LYS A 112 5.54 15.56 11.11
N THR A 113 4.41 16.21 10.81
CA THR A 113 4.15 16.86 9.52
C THR A 113 4.15 18.38 9.69
N ARG A 114 5.00 19.11 8.95
CA ARG A 114 5.00 20.60 8.96
C ARG A 114 3.82 21.16 8.14
N ASN A 115 2.60 20.73 8.45
CA ASN A 115 1.38 21.10 7.74
C ASN A 115 0.82 22.41 8.29
N VAL A 116 0.59 23.41 7.42
CA VAL A 116 0.04 24.73 7.77
C VAL A 116 -1.22 25.00 6.91
N GLY A 117 -2.16 25.79 7.43
CA GLY A 117 -3.34 26.24 6.69
C GLY A 117 -4.29 25.12 6.28
N SER A 118 -4.68 25.08 5.00
CA SER A 118 -5.60 24.08 4.45
C SER A 118 -5.14 22.63 4.63
N ARG A 119 -3.81 22.39 4.59
CA ARG A 119 -3.21 21.07 4.81
C ARG A 119 -3.41 20.54 6.22
N LEU A 120 -3.42 21.43 7.21
CA LEU A 120 -3.70 21.04 8.60
C LEU A 120 -5.15 20.59 8.77
N ASN A 121 -6.10 21.27 8.12
CA ASN A 121 -7.52 20.91 8.19
C ASN A 121 -7.82 19.58 7.49
N GLU A 122 -7.16 19.30 6.36
CA GLU A 122 -7.25 18.02 5.67
C GLU A 122 -6.73 16.87 6.53
N ALA A 123 -5.52 17.02 7.07
CA ALA A 123 -4.90 16.01 7.93
C ALA A 123 -5.67 15.79 9.25
N LYS A 124 -6.33 16.84 9.78
CA LYS A 124 -7.31 16.70 10.86
C LYS A 124 -8.48 15.81 10.44
N GLY A 125 -9.07 16.06 9.27
CA GLY A 125 -10.20 15.27 8.77
C GLY A 125 -9.90 13.78 8.61
N ILE A 126 -8.71 13.45 8.08
CA ILE A 126 -8.23 12.07 7.97
C ILE A 126 -8.13 11.43 9.36
N ASN A 127 -7.38 12.06 10.27
CA ASN A 127 -7.18 11.54 11.61
C ASN A 127 -8.48 11.43 12.41
N THR A 128 -9.41 12.38 12.26
CA THR A 128 -10.74 12.28 12.86
C THR A 128 -11.49 11.05 12.35
N SER A 129 -11.53 10.82 11.04
CA SER A 129 -12.24 9.65 10.48
C SER A 129 -11.63 8.31 10.91
N LEU A 130 -10.30 8.20 10.99
CA LEU A 130 -9.62 7.00 11.48
C LEU A 130 -9.80 6.79 12.98
N MET A 131 -9.79 7.87 13.78
CA MET A 131 -10.09 7.82 15.21
C MET A 131 -11.53 7.37 15.48
N THR A 132 -12.50 7.85 14.69
CA THR A 132 -13.89 7.39 14.78
C THR A 132 -14.01 5.92 14.40
N LEU A 133 -13.28 5.46 13.38
CA LEU A 133 -13.20 4.03 13.04
C LEU A 133 -12.63 3.22 14.22
N GLY A 134 -11.55 3.72 14.83
CA GLY A 134 -11.03 3.41 16.18
C GLY A 134 -12.13 3.02 17.16
N ARG A 135 -12.86 4.06 17.55
CA ARG A 135 -13.95 4.00 18.53
C ARG A 135 -15.07 3.05 18.12
N CYS A 136 -15.37 2.91 16.82
CA CYS A 136 -16.37 1.96 16.34
C CYS A 136 -15.95 0.51 16.59
N LEU A 137 -14.67 0.16 16.31
CA LEU A 137 -14.17 -1.19 16.58
C LEU A 137 -14.14 -1.50 18.07
N ASP A 138 -13.70 -0.54 18.89
CA ASP A 138 -13.67 -0.69 20.34
C ASP A 138 -15.07 -0.94 20.92
N ALA A 139 -16.05 -0.12 20.52
CA ALA A 139 -17.44 -0.28 20.93
C ALA A 139 -18.02 -1.63 20.43
N ALA A 140 -17.72 -2.04 19.20
CA ALA A 140 -18.15 -3.33 18.66
C ALA A 140 -17.59 -4.51 19.49
N ASN A 141 -16.31 -4.43 19.85
CA ASN A 141 -15.64 -5.44 20.67
C ASN A 141 -16.18 -5.49 22.11
N ASN A 142 -16.42 -4.33 22.72
CA ASN A 142 -16.99 -4.24 24.07
C ASN A 142 -18.41 -4.79 24.14
N ASN A 143 -19.24 -4.52 23.13
CA ASN A 143 -20.60 -5.05 23.03
C ASN A 143 -20.66 -6.58 22.91
N LYS A 144 -19.58 -7.22 22.45
CA LYS A 144 -19.46 -8.68 22.44
C LYS A 144 -19.13 -9.22 23.84
N LYS A 145 -18.29 -8.50 24.59
CA LYS A 145 -17.84 -8.90 25.93
C LYS A 145 -18.93 -8.72 26.99
N LEU A 146 -19.62 -7.58 26.97
CA LEU A 146 -20.71 -7.29 27.89
C LEU A 146 -22.03 -7.79 27.28
N LYS A 147 -22.58 -8.89 27.80
CA LYS A 147 -23.89 -9.46 27.39
C LYS A 147 -25.11 -8.56 27.70
N THR A 148 -24.89 -7.31 28.12
CA THR A 148 -25.92 -6.30 28.43
C THR A 148 -26.23 -5.45 27.20
N LYS A 149 -27.26 -4.58 27.27
CA LYS A 149 -27.62 -3.64 26.18
C LYS A 149 -26.38 -2.85 25.75
N GLY A 150 -25.81 -3.23 24.62
CA GLY A 150 -24.50 -2.75 24.16
C GLY A 150 -24.45 -1.23 24.00
N GLN A 151 -23.26 -0.67 24.19
CA GLN A 151 -22.93 0.71 23.87
C GLN A 151 -23.28 1.02 22.41
N VAL A 152 -23.86 2.19 22.17
CA VAL A 152 -24.15 2.64 20.80
C VAL A 152 -22.83 2.80 20.04
N ILE A 153 -22.69 2.11 18.90
CA ILE A 153 -21.50 2.23 18.05
C ILE A 153 -21.59 3.55 17.26
N PRO A 154 -20.59 4.44 17.32
CA PRO A 154 -20.63 5.79 16.75
C PRO A 154 -20.45 5.84 15.22
N VAL A 155 -21.11 4.95 14.48
CA VAL A 155 -20.95 4.82 13.02
C VAL A 155 -21.34 6.07 12.24
N ARG A 156 -22.16 6.95 12.82
CA ARG A 156 -22.64 8.20 12.19
C ARG A 156 -21.69 9.39 12.35
N GLU A 157 -20.66 9.29 13.20
CA GLU A 157 -19.77 10.43 13.49
C GLU A 157 -18.78 10.73 12.36
N SER A 158 -18.55 9.78 11.43
CA SER A 158 -17.73 10.01 10.25
C SER A 158 -18.37 9.41 8.99
N LYS A 159 -18.13 10.05 7.84
CA LYS A 159 -18.60 9.55 6.54
C LYS A 159 -18.04 8.17 6.20
N LEU A 160 -16.79 7.91 6.60
CA LEU A 160 -16.14 6.61 6.44
C LEU A 160 -16.89 5.51 7.23
N THR A 161 -17.15 5.76 8.51
CA THR A 161 -17.85 4.78 9.37
C THR A 161 -19.32 4.60 8.99
N MET A 162 -19.95 5.60 8.36
CA MET A 162 -21.28 5.44 7.77
C MET A 162 -21.24 4.46 6.59
N LEU A 163 -20.27 4.58 5.68
CA LEU A 163 -20.15 3.69 4.52
C LEU A 163 -19.75 2.26 4.91
N LEU A 164 -18.98 2.12 5.99
CA LEU A 164 -18.55 0.83 6.56
C LEU A 164 -19.49 0.30 7.64
N GLN A 165 -20.63 0.95 7.89
CA GLN A 165 -21.52 0.67 9.01
C GLN A 165 -21.92 -0.81 9.07
N SER A 166 -22.30 -1.41 7.94
CA SER A 166 -22.71 -2.82 7.88
C SER A 166 -21.59 -3.76 8.34
N ALA A 167 -20.37 -3.56 7.89
CA ALA A 167 -19.20 -4.35 8.30
C ALA A 167 -18.88 -4.16 9.79
N LEU A 168 -18.89 -2.92 10.28
CA LEU A 168 -18.63 -2.59 11.69
C LEU A 168 -19.68 -3.17 12.65
N LEU A 169 -20.93 -3.32 12.18
CA LEU A 169 -22.01 -3.96 12.92
C LEU A 169 -22.03 -5.49 12.79
N GLY A 170 -21.07 -6.08 12.05
CA GLY A 170 -21.00 -7.52 11.80
C GLY A 170 -22.09 -8.04 10.86
N LYS A 171 -22.71 -7.18 10.04
CA LYS A 171 -23.72 -7.55 9.04
C LYS A 171 -23.11 -7.91 7.67
N GLU A 172 -21.82 -7.65 7.49
CA GLU A 172 -21.04 -8.00 6.30
C GLU A 172 -19.75 -8.69 6.73
N LYS A 173 -19.16 -9.51 5.86
CA LYS A 173 -17.81 -10.03 6.07
C LYS A 173 -16.81 -8.87 5.96
N LEU A 174 -15.84 -8.84 6.87
CA LEU A 174 -14.79 -7.83 6.91
C LEU A 174 -13.42 -8.51 6.88
N THR A 175 -12.58 -8.06 5.97
CA THR A 175 -11.15 -8.41 5.92
C THR A 175 -10.36 -7.12 6.00
N MET A 176 -9.39 -7.07 6.90
CA MET A 176 -8.50 -5.93 7.09
C MET A 176 -7.09 -6.35 6.70
N ILE A 177 -6.46 -5.59 5.81
CA ILE A 177 -5.04 -5.72 5.46
C ILE A 177 -4.29 -4.66 6.28
N VAL A 178 -3.24 -5.09 6.98
CA VAL A 178 -2.47 -4.23 7.87
C VAL A 178 -1.07 -4.08 7.31
N ASN A 179 -0.73 -2.86 6.91
CA ASN A 179 0.60 -2.53 6.41
C ASN A 179 1.42 -1.94 7.57
N VAL A 180 2.57 -2.54 7.85
CA VAL A 180 3.52 -2.09 8.87
C VAL A 180 4.86 -1.80 8.21
N THR A 181 5.64 -0.91 8.81
CA THR A 181 7.00 -0.58 8.35
C THR A 181 8.05 -1.18 9.29
N PRO A 182 9.18 -1.71 8.79
CA PRO A 182 10.22 -2.27 9.65
C PRO A 182 11.08 -1.20 10.36
N MET A 183 10.82 0.09 10.14
CA MET A 183 11.62 1.17 10.71
C MET A 183 11.23 1.49 12.16
N ASP A 184 12.22 1.52 13.05
CA ASP A 184 12.06 1.82 14.49
C ASP A 184 11.42 3.19 14.76
N THR A 185 11.65 4.16 13.86
CA THR A 185 11.07 5.52 13.93
C THR A 185 9.53 5.55 13.88
N PHE A 186 8.92 4.45 13.47
CA PHE A 186 7.48 4.25 13.36
C PHE A 186 6.94 3.19 14.34
N TYR A 187 7.71 2.81 15.36
CA TYR A 187 7.30 1.82 16.36
C TYR A 187 5.92 2.13 16.96
N GLU A 188 5.69 3.38 17.37
CA GLU A 188 4.41 3.82 17.95
C GLU A 188 3.26 3.70 16.95
N GLU A 189 3.45 4.12 15.71
CA GLU A 189 2.45 3.99 14.64
C GLU A 189 2.13 2.53 14.33
N ASN A 190 3.15 1.67 14.25
CA ASN A 190 3.00 0.22 14.07
C ASN A 190 2.24 -0.42 15.25
N MET A 191 2.59 -0.08 16.48
CA MET A 191 1.88 -0.58 17.66
C MET A 191 0.40 -0.17 17.66
N ASN A 192 0.10 1.06 17.24
CA ASN A 192 -1.28 1.54 17.14
C ASN A 192 -2.08 0.74 16.10
N VAL A 193 -1.55 0.53 14.89
CA VAL A 193 -2.28 -0.23 13.86
C VAL A 193 -2.43 -1.71 14.21
N LEU A 194 -1.45 -2.31 14.91
CA LEU A 194 -1.52 -3.69 15.38
C LEU A 194 -2.54 -3.88 16.51
N ARG A 195 -2.64 -2.93 17.45
CA ARG A 195 -3.71 -2.94 18.46
C ARG A 195 -5.08 -2.82 17.79
N PHE A 196 -5.19 -1.92 16.83
CA PHE A 196 -6.43 -1.70 16.09
C PHE A 196 -6.88 -2.95 15.33
N SER A 197 -5.97 -3.65 14.66
CA SER A 197 -6.28 -4.88 13.94
C SER A 197 -6.63 -6.06 14.86
N ALA A 198 -5.98 -6.16 16.02
CA ALA A 198 -6.32 -7.18 17.02
C ALA A 198 -7.76 -7.03 17.53
N ILE A 199 -8.24 -5.78 17.65
CA ILE A 199 -9.63 -5.48 18.03
C ILE A 199 -10.58 -5.79 16.86
N ALA A 200 -10.22 -5.38 15.64
CA ALA A 200 -10.98 -5.66 14.42
C ALA A 200 -11.28 -7.16 14.25
N LYS A 201 -10.30 -8.02 14.54
CA LYS A 201 -10.43 -9.49 14.47
C LYS A 201 -11.59 -10.05 15.29
N ASN A 202 -12.01 -9.35 16.35
CA ASN A 202 -13.09 -9.80 17.22
C ASN A 202 -14.48 -9.52 16.66
N ILE A 203 -14.60 -8.71 15.60
CA ILE A 203 -15.87 -8.48 14.90
C ILE A 203 -16.23 -9.74 14.11
N THR A 204 -17.28 -10.42 14.56
CA THR A 204 -17.75 -11.66 13.95
C THR A 204 -18.96 -11.36 13.08
N TYR A 205 -18.92 -11.81 11.83
CA TYR A 205 -20.06 -11.75 10.91
C TYR A 205 -21.22 -12.57 11.47
N LYS A 206 -22.39 -11.95 11.63
CA LYS A 206 -23.64 -12.57 12.04
C LYS A 206 -24.47 -12.82 10.79
N GLN A 207 -24.50 -14.07 10.33
CA GLN A 207 -25.30 -14.43 9.17
C GLN A 207 -26.79 -14.21 9.48
N PRO A 208 -27.54 -13.45 8.66
CA PRO A 208 -28.97 -13.31 8.86
C PRO A 208 -29.66 -14.68 8.64
N PRO A 209 -30.69 -15.02 9.44
CA PRO A 209 -31.44 -16.25 9.27
C PRO A 209 -32.09 -16.27 7.88
N LYS A 210 -31.92 -17.38 7.13
CA LYS A 210 -32.56 -17.55 5.82
C LYS A 210 -34.06 -17.77 6.01
N PRO A 211 -34.95 -17.05 5.32
CA PRO A 211 -36.38 -17.33 5.35
C PRO A 211 -36.68 -18.67 4.67
N VAL A 212 -37.30 -19.60 5.40
CA VAL A 212 -37.72 -20.90 4.89
C VAL A 212 -39.15 -20.78 4.35
N ASN A 213 -39.31 -20.64 3.03
CA ASN A 213 -40.62 -20.72 2.38
C ASN A 213 -41.02 -22.19 2.16
N LYS A 214 -41.89 -22.73 3.03
CA LYS A 214 -42.55 -24.04 2.79
C LYS A 214 -43.91 -23.80 2.14
N SER A 215 -44.03 -24.05 0.83
CA SER A 215 -45.30 -24.08 0.10
C SER A 215 -45.55 -25.46 -0.51
N ARG A 216 -46.83 -25.85 -0.57
CA ARG A 216 -47.39 -27.19 -0.85
C ARG A 216 -47.20 -27.73 -2.28
N TYR A 217 -46.38 -27.09 -3.11
CA TYR A 217 -46.11 -27.48 -4.51
C TYR A 217 -44.87 -28.39 -4.65
N SER A 218 -44.50 -29.15 -3.62
CA SER A 218 -43.18 -29.77 -3.50
C SER A 218 -42.91 -30.91 -4.48
N PHE A 219 -43.91 -31.70 -4.87
CA PHE A 219 -43.65 -32.99 -5.54
C PHE A 219 -43.25 -32.89 -7.03
N VAL A 220 -43.87 -31.98 -7.80
CA VAL A 220 -43.51 -31.78 -9.23
C VAL A 220 -42.23 -30.93 -9.35
N VAL A 221 -42.00 -30.07 -8.37
CA VAL A 221 -40.78 -29.27 -8.24
C VAL A 221 -39.61 -30.13 -7.77
N GLU A 222 -39.81 -31.24 -7.04
CA GLU A 222 -38.74 -32.11 -6.52
C GLU A 222 -37.92 -32.81 -7.61
N LYS A 223 -38.56 -33.29 -8.68
CA LYS A 223 -37.85 -33.95 -9.80
C LYS A 223 -37.07 -32.96 -10.66
N ALA A 224 -37.64 -31.78 -10.92
CA ALA A 224 -36.98 -30.70 -11.65
C ALA A 224 -35.91 -30.00 -10.79
N LYS A 225 -36.11 -29.89 -9.47
CA LYS A 225 -35.10 -29.44 -8.50
C LYS A 225 -33.97 -30.42 -8.39
N SER A 226 -34.21 -31.73 -8.31
CA SER A 226 -33.13 -32.71 -8.18
C SER A 226 -32.13 -32.61 -9.34
N ALA A 227 -32.62 -32.53 -10.59
CA ALA A 227 -31.75 -32.34 -11.76
C ALA A 227 -31.10 -30.94 -11.82
N ALA A 228 -31.81 -29.89 -11.39
CA ALA A 228 -31.27 -28.52 -11.35
C ALA A 228 -30.29 -28.30 -10.19
N GLU A 229 -30.51 -28.91 -9.03
CA GLU A 229 -29.64 -28.92 -7.84
C GLU A 229 -28.39 -29.72 -8.12
N GLU A 230 -28.49 -30.86 -8.81
CA GLU A 230 -27.34 -31.62 -9.29
C GLU A 230 -26.53 -30.82 -10.33
N ASN A 231 -27.19 -30.11 -11.25
CA ASN A 231 -26.49 -29.21 -12.19
C ASN A 231 -25.84 -28.01 -11.48
N ILE A 232 -26.49 -27.43 -10.48
CA ILE A 232 -25.94 -26.32 -9.68
C ILE A 232 -24.76 -26.81 -8.84
N PHE A 233 -24.87 -28.00 -8.25
CA PHE A 233 -23.81 -28.64 -7.47
C PHE A 233 -22.61 -28.95 -8.35
N LEU A 234 -22.81 -29.61 -9.50
CA LEU A 234 -21.75 -29.90 -10.46
C LEU A 234 -21.09 -28.61 -10.98
N ARG A 235 -21.87 -27.55 -11.26
CA ARG A 235 -21.32 -26.25 -11.65
C ARG A 235 -20.50 -25.61 -10.53
N SER A 236 -20.99 -25.66 -9.29
CA SER A 236 -20.25 -25.14 -8.13
C SER A 236 -18.98 -25.94 -7.86
N GLU A 237 -18.99 -27.25 -8.12
CA GLU A 237 -17.84 -28.13 -7.95
C GLU A 237 -16.81 -27.92 -9.06
N VAL A 238 -17.25 -27.69 -10.31
CA VAL A 238 -16.37 -27.25 -11.41
C VAL A 238 -15.73 -25.90 -11.07
N GLU A 239 -16.50 -24.94 -10.54
CA GLU A 239 -15.99 -23.62 -10.15
C GLU A 239 -14.99 -23.73 -8.97
N ARG A 240 -15.25 -24.64 -8.02
CA ARG A 240 -14.35 -24.97 -6.92
C ARG A 240 -13.05 -25.59 -7.43
N LEU A 241 -13.12 -26.59 -8.30
CA LEU A 241 -11.97 -27.26 -8.89
C LEU A 241 -11.14 -26.31 -9.77
N GLN A 242 -11.80 -25.42 -10.52
CA GLN A 242 -11.13 -24.37 -11.29
C GLN A 242 -10.40 -23.38 -10.38
N SER A 243 -11.02 -22.96 -9.28
CA SER A 243 -10.40 -22.08 -8.28
C SER A 243 -9.21 -22.76 -7.60
N GLU A 244 -9.33 -24.05 -7.27
CA GLU A 244 -8.27 -24.85 -6.68
C GLU A 244 -7.09 -25.03 -7.65
N MET A 245 -7.38 -25.28 -8.93
CA MET A 245 -6.37 -25.34 -10.00
C MET A 245 -5.65 -24.01 -10.19
N GLN A 246 -6.38 -22.88 -10.21
CA GLN A 246 -5.79 -21.55 -10.28
C GLN A 246 -4.90 -21.26 -9.07
N TYR A 247 -5.33 -21.65 -7.87
CA TYR A 247 -4.52 -21.49 -6.66
C TYR A 247 -3.22 -22.30 -6.73
N ARG A 248 -3.27 -23.55 -7.20
CA ARG A 248 -2.07 -24.38 -7.40
C ARG A 248 -1.12 -23.78 -8.43
N LEU A 249 -1.64 -23.25 -9.54
CA LEU A 249 -0.85 -22.56 -10.57
C LEU A 249 -0.15 -21.33 -10.00
N LEU A 250 -0.87 -20.51 -9.22
CA LEU A 250 -0.32 -19.33 -8.58
C LEU A 250 0.77 -19.69 -7.56
N GLU A 251 0.58 -20.77 -6.81
CA GLU A 251 1.57 -21.23 -5.83
C GLU A 251 2.83 -21.79 -6.52
N GLN A 252 2.70 -22.49 -7.64
CA GLN A 252 3.84 -22.91 -8.46
C GLN A 252 4.60 -21.70 -9.03
N GLU A 253 3.88 -20.69 -9.56
CA GLU A 253 4.50 -19.44 -10.03
C GLU A 253 5.27 -18.75 -8.91
N ARG A 254 4.69 -18.71 -7.70
CA ARG A 254 5.33 -18.11 -6.51
C ARG A 254 6.62 -18.83 -6.14
N ILE A 255 6.64 -20.16 -6.16
CA ILE A 255 7.83 -20.98 -5.87
C ILE A 255 8.92 -20.72 -6.93
N LEU A 256 8.58 -20.81 -8.22
CA LEU A 256 9.51 -20.55 -9.31
C LEU A 256 10.10 -19.14 -9.25
N ARG A 257 9.27 -18.14 -8.94
CA ARG A 257 9.73 -16.76 -8.78
C ARG A 257 10.71 -16.61 -7.61
N LYS A 258 10.47 -17.31 -6.51
CA LYS A 258 11.36 -17.32 -5.34
C LYS A 258 12.71 -17.95 -5.69
N GLU A 259 12.71 -19.12 -6.33
CA GLU A 259 13.95 -19.79 -6.78
C GLU A 259 14.73 -18.92 -7.77
N LEU A 260 14.03 -18.24 -8.68
CA LEU A 260 14.66 -17.34 -9.64
C LEU A 260 15.34 -16.16 -8.93
N VAL A 261 14.67 -15.52 -7.95
CA VAL A 261 15.25 -14.43 -7.16
C VAL A 261 16.48 -14.90 -6.39
N GLU A 262 16.40 -16.03 -5.68
CA GLU A 262 17.53 -16.61 -4.95
C GLU A 262 18.71 -16.90 -5.89
N SER A 263 18.45 -17.38 -7.12
CA SER A 263 19.49 -17.61 -8.12
C SER A 263 20.17 -16.33 -8.60
N PHE A 264 19.42 -15.23 -8.72
CA PHE A 264 19.95 -13.92 -9.11
C PHE A 264 20.75 -13.29 -7.97
N GLU A 265 20.28 -13.39 -6.73
CA GLU A 265 20.99 -12.90 -5.55
C GLU A 265 22.36 -13.59 -5.41
N LYS A 266 22.40 -14.91 -5.55
CA LYS A 266 23.67 -15.66 -5.50
C LYS A 266 24.66 -15.22 -6.57
N LYS A 267 24.19 -15.03 -7.82
CA LYS A 267 25.05 -14.52 -8.91
C LYS A 267 25.53 -13.09 -8.66
N LEU A 268 24.69 -12.26 -8.03
CA LEU A 268 25.06 -10.89 -7.67
C LEU A 268 26.16 -10.89 -6.60
N GLU A 269 26.04 -11.73 -5.57
CA GLU A 269 27.05 -11.90 -4.54
C GLU A 269 28.38 -12.42 -5.09
N GLU A 270 28.35 -13.43 -5.97
CA GLU A 270 29.55 -13.94 -6.66
C GLU A 270 30.25 -12.83 -7.45
N LYS A 271 29.50 -12.07 -8.26
CA LYS A 271 30.02 -10.92 -9.01
C LYS A 271 30.60 -9.82 -8.11
N GLN A 272 29.96 -9.53 -6.98
CA GLN A 272 30.47 -8.54 -6.02
C GLN A 272 31.78 -8.99 -5.40
N LYS A 273 31.88 -10.28 -5.03
CA LYS A 273 33.09 -10.86 -4.46
C LYS A 273 34.26 -10.86 -5.46
N ASP A 274 34.00 -11.21 -6.72
CA ASP A 274 35.00 -11.15 -7.79
C ASP A 274 35.48 -9.72 -8.02
N HIS A 275 34.56 -8.75 -8.02
CA HIS A 275 34.91 -7.34 -8.16
C HIS A 275 35.75 -6.83 -6.99
N GLU A 276 35.40 -7.19 -5.75
CA GLU A 276 36.15 -6.82 -4.55
C GLU A 276 37.58 -7.40 -4.58
N GLN A 277 37.73 -8.66 -5.02
CA GLN A 277 39.05 -9.28 -5.19
C GLN A 277 39.89 -8.57 -6.25
N SER A 278 39.27 -8.20 -7.37
CA SER A 278 39.94 -7.45 -8.44
C SER A 278 40.43 -6.09 -7.94
N LEU A 279 39.58 -5.36 -7.20
CA LEU A 279 39.93 -4.06 -6.63
C LEU A 279 41.07 -4.17 -5.59
N LYS A 280 41.06 -5.21 -4.76
CA LYS A 280 42.16 -5.49 -3.82
C LYS A 280 43.47 -5.75 -4.55
N HIS A 281 43.44 -6.56 -5.60
CA HIS A 281 44.63 -6.86 -6.40
C HIS A 281 45.18 -5.59 -7.07
N GLU A 282 44.32 -4.76 -7.63
CA GLU A 282 44.71 -3.49 -8.25
C GLU A 282 45.34 -2.52 -7.23
N LEU A 283 44.73 -2.38 -6.03
CA LEU A 283 45.28 -1.57 -4.95
C LEU A 283 46.67 -2.07 -4.51
N GLN A 284 46.84 -3.39 -4.41
CA GLN A 284 48.11 -3.99 -4.00
C GLN A 284 49.21 -3.78 -5.05
N MET A 285 48.85 -3.80 -6.34
CA MET A 285 49.77 -3.47 -7.43
C MET A 285 50.17 -1.99 -7.40
N GLN A 286 49.23 -1.09 -7.13
CA GLN A 286 49.53 0.33 -6.98
C GLN A 286 50.45 0.60 -5.78
N GLN A 287 50.22 -0.06 -4.64
CA GLN A 287 51.09 0.05 -3.46
C GLN A 287 52.53 -0.38 -3.79
N ARG A 288 52.72 -1.54 -4.44
CA ARG A 288 54.06 -1.99 -4.86
C ARG A 288 54.75 -1.00 -5.78
N LEU A 289 54.02 -0.42 -6.73
CA LEU A 289 54.54 0.62 -7.62
C LEU A 289 54.96 1.88 -6.85
N HIS A 290 54.17 2.29 -5.86
CA HIS A 290 54.51 3.42 -4.99
C HIS A 290 55.77 3.13 -4.17
N ASP A 291 55.88 1.94 -3.56
CA ASP A 291 57.05 1.57 -2.76
C ASP A 291 58.34 1.57 -3.60
N LEU A 292 58.28 1.03 -4.83
CA LEU A 292 59.41 1.07 -5.76
C LEU A 292 59.82 2.49 -6.14
N LYS A 293 58.86 3.40 -6.36
CA LYS A 293 59.15 4.81 -6.63
C LYS A 293 59.81 5.49 -5.44
N ILE A 294 59.31 5.24 -4.22
CA ILE A 294 59.89 5.78 -2.98
C ILE A 294 61.32 5.28 -2.80
N ALA A 295 61.57 3.98 -3.00
CA ALA A 295 62.90 3.40 -2.90
C ALA A 295 63.88 4.00 -3.92
N ALA A 296 63.44 4.21 -5.16
CA ALA A 296 64.25 4.83 -6.21
C ALA A 296 64.60 6.29 -5.89
N LEU A 297 63.62 7.09 -5.45
CA LEU A 297 63.83 8.47 -5.00
C LEU A 297 64.79 8.53 -3.82
N LYS A 298 64.61 7.63 -2.83
CA LYS A 298 65.49 7.57 -1.67
C LYS A 298 66.95 7.32 -2.06
N ARG A 299 67.19 6.34 -2.94
CA ARG A 299 68.53 6.04 -3.45
C ARG A 299 69.13 7.22 -4.21
N GLN A 300 68.31 7.94 -4.99
CA GLN A 300 68.75 9.14 -5.70
C GLN A 300 69.20 10.24 -4.74
N TYR A 301 68.44 10.49 -3.66
CA TYR A 301 68.80 11.47 -2.64
C TYR A 301 70.00 11.03 -1.80
N GLU A 302 70.13 9.74 -1.48
CA GLU A 302 71.31 9.19 -0.79
C GLU A 302 72.59 9.46 -1.59
N ASN A 303 72.58 9.16 -2.89
CA ASN A 303 73.72 9.48 -3.77
C ASN A 303 74.01 10.99 -3.83
N GLN A 304 73.00 11.84 -3.95
CA GLN A 304 73.19 13.29 -3.96
C GLN A 304 73.78 13.82 -2.65
N ILE A 305 73.40 13.24 -1.51
CA ILE A 305 73.97 13.61 -0.20
C ILE A 305 75.43 13.18 -0.12
N GLU A 306 75.79 12.01 -0.66
CA GLU A 306 77.17 11.53 -0.72
C GLU A 306 78.03 12.45 -1.59
N ASP A 307 77.58 12.76 -2.82
CA ASP A 307 78.27 13.69 -3.71
C ASP A 307 78.50 15.07 -3.06
N LEU A 308 77.51 15.60 -2.33
CA LEU A 308 77.62 16.88 -1.61
C LEU A 308 78.59 16.81 -0.42
N ARG A 309 78.70 15.66 0.26
CA ARG A 309 79.65 15.46 1.35
C ARG A 309 81.08 15.43 0.82
N ASP A 310 81.32 14.72 -0.28
CA ASP A 310 82.62 14.65 -0.91
C ASP A 310 83.10 16.05 -1.36
N GLN A 311 82.19 16.85 -1.97
CA GLN A 311 82.48 18.24 -2.34
C GLN A 311 82.82 19.12 -1.14
N LEU A 312 82.12 18.95 -0.01
CA LEU A 312 82.39 19.68 1.23
C LEU A 312 83.76 19.30 1.82
N GLU A 313 84.12 18.02 1.83
CA GLU A 313 85.44 17.57 2.28
C GLU A 313 86.56 18.13 1.38
N GLU A 314 86.38 18.10 0.06
CA GLU A 314 87.33 18.71 -0.88
C GLU A 314 87.50 20.22 -0.61
N GLU A 315 86.41 20.98 -0.45
CA GLU A 315 86.48 22.40 -0.11
C GLU A 315 87.18 22.66 1.23
N GLU A 316 86.92 21.84 2.25
CA GLU A 316 87.58 21.97 3.55
C GLU A 316 89.09 21.69 3.46
N THR A 317 89.50 20.70 2.68
CA THR A 317 90.93 20.41 2.46
C THR A 317 91.62 21.53 1.68
N GLU A 318 90.96 22.10 0.66
CA GLU A 318 91.47 23.27 -0.05
C GLU A 318 91.57 24.50 0.87
N LYS A 319 90.55 24.77 1.69
CA LYS A 319 90.59 25.87 2.67
C LYS A 319 91.73 25.72 3.66
N LYS A 320 91.96 24.50 4.18
CA LYS A 320 93.10 24.19 5.07
C LYS A 320 94.45 24.40 4.37
N ARG A 321 94.58 24.04 3.09
CA ARG A 321 95.81 24.32 2.32
C ARG A 321 96.05 25.82 2.18
N ARG A 322 95.02 26.59 1.85
CA ARG A 322 95.13 28.06 1.67
C ARG A 322 95.40 28.83 2.96
N THR A 323 95.14 28.27 4.14
CA THR A 323 95.48 28.90 5.44
C THR A 323 96.85 28.50 5.98
N LEU A 324 97.53 27.53 5.37
CA LEU A 324 98.87 27.07 5.73
C LEU A 324 99.99 27.71 4.87
N GLU A 325 99.63 28.39 3.77
CA GLU A 325 100.50 29.23 2.92
C GLU A 325 100.51 30.69 3.39
#